data_AF-A0A3B8NNW4-F1
#
_entry.id   AF-A0A3B8NNW4-F1
#
_cell.length_a   1.000
_cell.length_b   1.000
_cell.length_c   1.000
_cell.angle_alpha   90.00
_cell.angle_beta   90.00
_cell.angle_gamma   90.00
#
_symmetry.space_group_name_H-M   'P 1'
#
loop_
_entity.id
_entity.type
_entity.pdbx_description
1 polymer ?
#
loop_
_entity_poly.entity_id
_entity_poly.type
_entity_poly.pdbx_seq_one_letter_code
_entity_poly.pdbx_strand_id
1 'polypeptide(L)'
;VSAVAFVMIILRYIYGWQNYIRHEHLDALGRLLIVVATGWFYFLVMEIIFGIYGREADEVAVRILQFQVNPWAIWMFIFVGITYFLPVAIWLSKTGRRNLWIMSFACISVNVGMWLERFLIIVPGLARKQLLTFDWYTYRPSSIEWILVGGTFAMVSLLMLLIARVVPLIPLYDIKEAEILRTEIKIGRVSVPATFRED
;
A
#
# COMPACT_ATOMS: atom_id res chain seq x y z
N VAL A 1 1.31 4.89 -0.54
CA VAL A 1 -0.15 5.20 -0.68
C VAL A 1 -1.02 4.22 0.10
N SER A 2 -0.85 2.90 -0.06
CA SER A 2 -1.67 1.90 0.66
C SER A 2 -1.61 1.99 2.19
N ALA A 3 -0.42 2.20 2.77
CA ALA A 3 -0.26 2.43 4.21
C ALA A 3 -1.06 3.65 4.73
N VAL A 4 -1.11 4.74 3.95
CA VAL A 4 -1.86 5.95 4.32
C VAL A 4 -3.37 5.68 4.30
N ALA A 5 -3.86 4.96 3.29
CA ALA A 5 -5.26 4.56 3.23
C ALA A 5 -5.65 3.67 4.43
N PHE A 6 -4.77 2.75 4.83
CA PHE A 6 -4.97 1.91 6.01
C PHE A 6 -5.03 2.72 7.31
N VAL A 7 -4.06 3.62 7.52
CA VAL A 7 -4.02 4.51 8.69
C VAL A 7 -5.26 5.42 8.72
N MET A 8 -5.68 5.96 7.58
CA MET A 8 -6.88 6.78 7.47
C MET A 8 -8.15 6.01 7.90
N ILE A 9 -8.28 4.74 7.49
CA ILE A 9 -9.42 3.91 7.90
C ILE A 9 -9.38 3.64 9.41
N ILE A 10 -8.20 3.38 9.98
CA ILE A 10 -8.02 3.20 11.43
C ILE A 10 -8.40 4.47 12.19
N LEU A 11 -7.88 5.64 11.78
CA LEU A 11 -8.17 6.92 12.42
C LEU A 11 -9.65 7.26 12.33
N ARG A 12 -10.29 6.98 11.18
CA ARG A 12 -11.74 7.13 11.00
C ARG A 12 -12.53 6.29 12.00
N TYR A 13 -12.06 5.09 12.32
CA TYR A 13 -12.69 4.19 13.29
C TYR A 13 -12.47 4.63 14.73
N ILE A 14 -11.24 4.99 15.12
CA ILE A 14 -10.88 5.36 16.49
C ILE A 14 -11.47 6.72 16.89
N TYR A 15 -11.34 7.74 16.03
CA TYR A 15 -11.75 9.12 16.34
C TYR A 15 -13.18 9.45 15.89
N GLY A 16 -13.88 8.50 15.25
CA GLY A 16 -15.26 8.70 14.79
C GLY A 16 -15.43 9.75 13.69
N TRP A 17 -14.39 10.06 12.92
CA TRP A 17 -14.38 11.09 11.86
C TRP A 17 -15.17 10.75 10.60
N GLN A 18 -16.32 10.10 10.74
CA GLN A 18 -17.15 9.70 9.61
C GLN A 18 -17.68 10.88 8.78
N ASN A 19 -17.84 12.05 9.42
CA ASN A 19 -18.31 13.27 8.78
C ASN A 19 -17.22 13.97 7.95
N TYR A 20 -15.95 13.82 8.33
CA TYR A 20 -14.80 14.38 7.61
C TYR A 20 -14.29 13.42 6.53
N ILE A 21 -14.07 12.15 6.89
CA ILE A 21 -13.63 11.10 5.97
C ILE A 21 -14.86 10.38 5.42
N ARG A 22 -15.46 11.02 4.39
CA ARG A 22 -16.59 10.49 3.64
C ARG A 22 -16.21 9.28 2.77
N HIS A 23 -17.20 8.47 2.43
CA HIS A 23 -17.01 7.28 1.59
C HIS A 23 -16.50 7.61 0.18
N GLU A 24 -16.78 8.81 -0.34
CA GLU A 24 -16.25 9.29 -1.61
C GLU A 24 -14.72 9.43 -1.61
N HIS A 25 -14.11 9.83 -0.50
CA HIS A 25 -12.66 9.93 -0.38
C HIS A 25 -12.02 8.53 -0.45
N LEU A 26 -12.64 7.54 0.21
CA LEU A 26 -12.19 6.15 0.15
C LEU A 26 -12.41 5.53 -1.23
N ASP A 27 -13.51 5.87 -1.92
CA ASP A 27 -13.77 5.42 -3.29
C ASP A 27 -12.74 5.98 -4.28
N ALA A 28 -12.41 7.27 -4.14
CA ALA A 28 -11.37 7.94 -4.93
C ALA A 28 -9.97 7.36 -4.65
N LEU A 29 -9.63 7.14 -3.37
CA LEU A 29 -8.39 6.47 -2.98
C LEU A 29 -8.30 5.05 -3.56
N GLY A 30 -9.39 4.30 -3.55
CA GLY A 30 -9.43 2.97 -4.16
C GLY A 30 -9.16 2.99 -5.67
N ARG A 31 -9.72 3.97 -6.40
CA ARG A 31 -9.42 4.13 -7.84
C ARG A 31 -7.97 4.53 -8.08
N LEU A 32 -7.44 5.45 -7.28
CA LEU A 32 -6.03 5.86 -7.35
C LEU A 32 -5.11 4.66 -7.10
N LEU A 33 -5.43 3.84 -6.10
CA LEU A 33 -4.65 2.64 -5.76
C LEU A 33 -4.65 1.61 -6.90
N ILE A 34 -5.74 1.45 -7.65
CA ILE A 34 -5.75 0.60 -8.86
C ILE A 34 -4.74 1.12 -9.88
N VAL A 35 -4.76 2.43 -10.20
CA VAL A 35 -3.86 3.02 -11.20
C VAL A 35 -2.40 2.82 -10.79
N VAL A 36 -2.07 3.07 -9.52
CA VAL A 36 -0.72 2.87 -8.99
C VAL A 36 -0.32 1.40 -9.02
N ALA A 37 -1.21 0.48 -8.65
CA ALA A 37 -0.95 -0.96 -8.67
C ALA A 37 -0.72 -1.47 -10.10
N THR A 38 -1.49 -1.01 -11.08
CA THR A 38 -1.29 -1.36 -12.49
C THR A 38 0.01 -0.78 -13.05
N GLY A 39 0.36 0.46 -12.70
CA GLY A 39 1.64 1.06 -13.07
C GLY A 39 2.83 0.29 -12.50
N TRP A 40 2.75 -0.12 -11.23
CA TRP A 40 3.77 -0.97 -10.62
C TRP A 40 3.85 -2.36 -11.27
N PHE A 41 2.71 -3.00 -11.56
CA PHE A 41 2.68 -4.30 -12.23
C PHE A 41 3.30 -4.23 -13.64
N TYR A 42 3.11 -3.13 -14.35
CA TYR A 42 3.80 -2.88 -15.62
C TYR A 42 5.32 -2.86 -15.46
N PHE A 43 5.84 -2.18 -14.44
CA PHE A 43 7.29 -2.16 -14.17
C PHE A 43 7.82 -3.55 -13.81
N LEU A 44 7.08 -4.31 -13.00
CA LEU A 44 7.43 -5.69 -12.65
C LEU A 44 7.55 -6.56 -13.91
N VAL A 45 6.58 -6.47 -14.83
CA VAL A 45 6.59 -7.23 -16.10
C VAL A 45 7.78 -6.80 -16.96
N MET A 46 8.05 -5.49 -17.06
CA MET A 46 9.22 -5.00 -17.81
C MET A 46 10.54 -5.50 -17.22
N GLU A 47 10.68 -5.51 -15.90
CA GLU A 47 11.87 -6.02 -15.21
C GLU A 47 12.14 -7.49 -15.56
N ILE A 48 11.07 -8.30 -15.63
CA ILE A 48 11.16 -9.72 -16.02
C ILE A 48 11.56 -9.86 -17.49
N ILE A 49 10.96 -9.08 -18.39
CA ILE A 49 11.26 -9.11 -19.83
C ILE A 49 12.72 -8.73 -20.07
N PHE A 50 13.19 -7.60 -19.51
CA PHE A 50 14.55 -7.15 -19.70
C PHE A 50 15.57 -8.11 -19.09
N GLY A 51 15.29 -8.68 -17.92
CA GLY A 51 16.18 -9.67 -17.30
C GLY A 51 16.31 -10.99 -18.06
N ILE A 52 15.33 -11.35 -18.91
CA ILE A 52 15.44 -12.51 -19.81
C ILE A 52 16.11 -12.10 -21.13
N TYR A 53 15.79 -10.91 -21.64
CA TYR A 53 16.28 -10.41 -22.91
C TYR A 53 17.78 -10.07 -22.89
N GLY A 54 18.31 -9.58 -21.76
CA GLY A 54 19.74 -9.26 -21.60
C GLY A 54 20.67 -10.47 -21.73
N ARG A 55 20.16 -11.70 -21.49
CA ARG A 55 20.89 -12.99 -21.58
C ARG A 55 22.20 -13.07 -20.79
N GLU A 56 22.41 -12.18 -19.82
CA GLU A 56 23.53 -12.30 -18.90
C GLU A 56 23.33 -13.54 -18.02
N ALA A 57 24.37 -14.36 -17.88
CA ALA A 57 24.28 -15.65 -17.17
C ALA A 57 23.80 -15.47 -15.72
N ASP A 58 24.21 -14.39 -15.07
CA ASP A 58 23.88 -14.11 -13.67
C ASP A 58 22.41 -13.66 -13.51
N GLU A 59 21.91 -12.79 -14.39
CA GLU A 59 20.51 -12.34 -14.36
C GLU A 59 19.55 -13.48 -14.67
N VAL A 60 19.88 -14.30 -15.67
CA VAL A 60 19.10 -15.48 -16.02
C VAL A 60 19.09 -16.49 -14.87
N ALA A 61 20.21 -16.69 -14.18
CA ALA A 61 20.28 -17.58 -13.02
C ALA A 61 19.42 -17.11 -11.84
N VAL A 62 19.35 -15.79 -11.59
CA VAL A 62 18.47 -15.21 -10.56
C VAL A 62 17.00 -15.40 -10.95
N ARG A 63 16.63 -15.17 -12.22
CA ARG A 63 15.25 -15.36 -12.70
C ARG A 63 14.80 -16.82 -12.65
N ILE A 64 15.67 -17.75 -13.03
CA ILE A 64 15.41 -19.20 -12.91
C ILE A 64 15.18 -19.56 -11.43
N LEU A 65 15.97 -19.04 -10.51
CA LEU A 65 15.73 -19.27 -9.08
C LEU A 65 14.38 -18.70 -8.64
N GLN A 66 14.02 -17.48 -9.06
CA GLN A 66 12.77 -16.83 -8.67
C GLN A 66 11.52 -17.54 -9.22
N PHE A 67 11.56 -18.15 -10.42
CA PHE A 67 10.38 -18.73 -11.07
C PHE A 67 10.32 -20.26 -11.09
N GLN A 68 11.47 -20.96 -11.04
CA GLN A 68 11.52 -22.41 -11.26
C GLN A 68 12.01 -23.19 -10.04
N VAL A 69 12.76 -22.57 -9.13
CA VAL A 69 13.33 -23.26 -7.96
C VAL A 69 12.46 -23.05 -6.73
N ASN A 70 11.91 -24.14 -6.19
CA ASN A 70 11.25 -24.11 -4.89
C ASN A 70 12.29 -23.88 -3.78
N PRO A 71 11.99 -23.04 -2.76
CA PRO A 71 10.69 -22.45 -2.39
C PRO A 71 10.41 -21.05 -2.98
N TRP A 72 11.37 -20.45 -3.69
CA TRP A 72 11.30 -19.05 -4.16
C TRP A 72 10.18 -18.82 -5.18
N ALA A 73 9.92 -19.81 -6.05
CA ALA A 73 8.79 -19.79 -6.99
C ALA A 73 7.45 -19.59 -6.28
N ILE A 74 7.22 -20.29 -5.17
CA ILE A 74 5.97 -20.18 -4.39
C ILE A 74 5.83 -18.77 -3.81
N TRP A 75 6.91 -18.22 -3.24
CA TRP A 75 6.91 -16.86 -2.72
C TRP A 75 6.64 -15.83 -3.82
N MET A 76 7.17 -16.04 -5.02
CA MET A 76 6.95 -15.16 -6.17
C MET A 76 5.48 -15.19 -6.62
N PHE A 77 4.84 -16.36 -6.70
CA PHE A 77 3.41 -16.45 -7.01
C PHE A 77 2.52 -15.82 -5.93
N ILE A 78 2.82 -16.09 -4.66
CA ILE A 78 2.12 -15.48 -3.53
C ILE A 78 2.24 -13.96 -3.62
N PHE A 79 3.45 -13.45 -3.83
CA PHE A 79 3.74 -12.03 -3.97
C PHE A 79 2.89 -11.36 -5.04
N VAL A 80 2.88 -11.89 -6.28
CA VAL A 80 2.08 -11.27 -7.36
C VAL A 80 0.58 -11.36 -7.04
N GLY A 81 0.15 -12.48 -6.44
CA GLY A 81 -1.22 -12.69 -5.98
C GLY A 81 -1.68 -11.64 -4.96
N ILE A 82 -0.91 -11.44 -3.88
CA ILE A 82 -1.28 -10.54 -2.76
C ILE A 82 -1.06 -9.06 -3.06
N THR A 83 -0.14 -8.74 -3.98
CA THR A 83 0.24 -7.35 -4.29
C THR A 83 -0.62 -6.75 -5.39
N TYR A 84 -0.98 -7.54 -6.40
CA TYR A 84 -1.74 -7.06 -7.56
C TYR A 84 -3.11 -7.71 -7.69
N PHE A 85 -3.18 -9.03 -7.86
CA PHE A 85 -4.43 -9.69 -8.26
C PHE A 85 -5.54 -9.57 -7.20
N LEU A 86 -5.23 -9.89 -5.95
CA LEU A 86 -6.19 -9.82 -4.84
C LEU A 86 -6.69 -8.38 -4.59
N PRO A 87 -5.82 -7.38 -4.38
CA PRO A 87 -6.27 -6.02 -4.09
C PRO A 87 -6.97 -5.35 -5.28
N VAL A 88 -6.50 -5.55 -6.51
CA VAL A 88 -7.15 -4.99 -7.70
C VAL A 88 -8.52 -5.62 -7.93
N ALA A 89 -8.67 -6.93 -7.75
CA ALA A 89 -9.98 -7.58 -7.84
C ALA A 89 -10.97 -7.02 -6.81
N ILE A 90 -10.52 -6.78 -5.58
CA ILE A 90 -11.32 -6.17 -4.52
C ILE A 90 -11.73 -4.74 -4.90
N TRP A 91 -10.79 -3.92 -5.35
CA TRP A 91 -11.03 -2.50 -5.66
C TRP A 91 -11.85 -2.29 -6.94
N LEU A 92 -11.81 -3.23 -7.89
CA LEU A 92 -12.64 -3.16 -9.10
C LEU A 92 -14.13 -3.21 -8.74
N SER A 93 -14.49 -4.00 -7.72
CA SER A 93 -15.85 -4.06 -7.23
C SER A 93 -16.23 -2.79 -6.44
N LYS A 94 -17.40 -2.22 -6.76
CA LYS A 94 -17.96 -1.08 -5.98
C LYS A 94 -18.29 -1.51 -4.54
N THR A 95 -18.66 -2.77 -4.35
CA THR A 95 -18.96 -3.35 -3.03
C THR A 95 -17.72 -3.44 -2.15
N GLY A 96 -16.58 -3.87 -2.71
CA GLY A 96 -15.30 -3.94 -1.99
C GLY A 96 -14.79 -2.57 -1.55
N ARG A 97 -14.93 -1.54 -2.38
CA ARG A 97 -14.53 -0.16 -2.04
C ARG A 97 -15.43 0.51 -1.00
N ARG A 98 -16.70 0.11 -0.92
CA ARG A 98 -17.65 0.68 0.05
C ARG A 98 -17.49 0.08 1.44
N ASN A 99 -17.03 -1.16 1.55
CA ASN A 99 -16.82 -1.82 2.83
C ASN A 99 -15.42 -1.51 3.38
N LEU A 100 -15.37 -0.77 4.49
CA LEU A 100 -14.13 -0.36 5.16
C LEU A 100 -13.24 -1.54 5.55
N TRP A 101 -13.81 -2.65 6.01
CA TRP A 101 -13.04 -3.81 6.45
C TRP A 101 -12.35 -4.52 5.28
N ILE A 102 -13.07 -4.67 4.17
CA ILE A 102 -12.55 -5.25 2.94
C ILE A 102 -11.44 -4.35 2.38
N MET A 103 -11.65 -3.03 2.41
CA MET A 103 -10.65 -2.05 1.99
C MET A 103 -9.38 -2.12 2.85
N SER A 104 -9.51 -2.25 4.17
CA SER A 104 -8.38 -2.44 5.08
C SER A 104 -7.62 -3.73 4.81
N PHE A 105 -8.32 -4.83 4.58
CA PHE A 105 -7.69 -6.11 4.25
C PHE A 105 -6.88 -6.03 2.95
N ALA A 106 -7.45 -5.41 1.91
CA ALA A 106 -6.73 -5.17 0.65
C ALA A 106 -5.48 -4.31 0.87
N CYS A 107 -5.55 -3.27 1.72
CA CYS A 107 -4.39 -2.45 2.03
C CYS A 107 -3.30 -3.21 2.81
N ILE A 108 -3.67 -4.03 3.79
CA ILE A 108 -2.71 -4.88 4.52
C ILE A 108 -2.02 -5.85 3.55
N SER A 109 -2.79 -6.51 2.67
CA SER A 109 -2.27 -7.45 1.67
C SER A 109 -1.21 -6.79 0.78
N VAL A 110 -1.46 -5.56 0.33
CA VAL A 110 -0.50 -4.80 -0.49
C VAL A 110 0.75 -4.45 0.31
N ASN A 111 0.63 -4.02 1.57
CA ASN A 111 1.80 -3.68 2.38
C ASN A 111 2.69 -4.91 2.62
N VAL A 112 2.09 -6.07 2.90
CA VAL A 112 2.83 -7.34 3.02
C VAL A 112 3.45 -7.72 1.67
N GLY A 113 2.73 -7.55 0.58
CA GLY A 113 3.20 -7.76 -0.78
C GLY A 113 4.44 -6.94 -1.15
N MET A 114 4.40 -5.63 -0.90
CA MET A 114 5.53 -4.72 -1.15
C MET A 114 6.74 -5.02 -0.26
N TRP A 115 6.52 -5.54 0.95
CA TRP A 115 7.64 -6.01 1.78
C TRP A 115 8.25 -7.30 1.19
N LEU A 116 7.41 -8.23 0.73
CA LEU A 116 7.84 -9.46 0.09
C LEU A 116 8.58 -9.20 -1.22
N GLU A 117 8.21 -8.18 -1.98
CA GLU A 117 8.96 -7.69 -3.15
C GLU A 117 10.43 -7.42 -2.79
N ARG A 118 10.64 -6.58 -1.77
CA ARG A 118 11.99 -6.21 -1.33
C ARG A 118 12.78 -7.44 -0.88
N PHE A 119 12.12 -8.36 -0.18
CA PHE A 119 12.73 -9.62 0.22
C PHE A 119 13.16 -10.47 -1.00
N LEU A 120 12.30 -10.59 -2.01
CA LEU A 120 12.54 -11.38 -3.23
C LEU A 120 13.54 -10.75 -4.20
N ILE A 121 13.73 -9.44 -4.18
CA ILE A 121 14.78 -8.76 -4.96
C ILE A 121 16.13 -8.90 -4.26
N ILE A 122 16.18 -8.64 -2.95
CA ILE A 122 17.45 -8.55 -2.21
C ILE A 122 18.06 -9.94 -1.98
N VAL A 123 17.27 -10.91 -1.49
CA VAL A 123 17.84 -12.19 -1.02
C VAL A 123 18.30 -13.08 -2.19
N PRO A 124 17.46 -13.40 -3.18
CA PRO A 124 17.89 -14.02 -4.44
C PRO A 124 19.01 -13.27 -5.16
N GLY A 125 18.91 -11.93 -5.18
CA GLY A 125 19.91 -11.06 -5.82
C GLY A 125 21.28 -11.22 -5.17
N LEU A 126 21.38 -11.23 -3.85
CA LEU A 126 22.66 -11.46 -3.15
C LEU A 126 23.13 -12.91 -3.23
N ALA A 127 22.22 -13.88 -3.15
CA ALA A 127 22.60 -15.29 -3.08
C ALA A 127 23.23 -15.84 -4.37
N ARG A 128 22.92 -15.25 -5.54
CA ARG A 128 23.40 -15.76 -6.84
C ARG A 128 24.20 -14.78 -7.70
N LYS A 129 24.29 -13.50 -7.32
CA LYS A 129 25.07 -12.48 -8.06
C LYS A 129 26.56 -12.43 -7.65
N GLN A 130 27.01 -13.28 -6.72
CA GLN A 130 28.41 -13.32 -6.31
C GLN A 130 29.26 -14.06 -7.35
N LEU A 131 30.41 -13.49 -7.74
CA LEU A 131 31.36 -14.09 -8.70
C LEU A 131 31.89 -15.47 -8.27
N LEU A 132 31.83 -15.79 -6.97
CA LEU A 132 32.33 -17.05 -6.42
C LEU A 132 31.16 -18.03 -6.22
N THR A 133 31.04 -18.98 -7.14
CA THR A 133 30.02 -20.04 -7.18
C THR A 133 30.10 -21.06 -6.03
N PHE A 134 31.15 -21.01 -5.19
CA PHE A 134 31.39 -21.99 -4.13
C PHE A 134 30.65 -21.69 -2.81
N ASP A 135 30.11 -20.47 -2.62
CA ASP A 135 29.57 -20.02 -1.32
C ASP A 135 28.09 -19.59 -1.38
N TRP A 136 27.28 -20.35 -2.13
CA TRP A 136 25.83 -20.10 -2.21
C TRP A 136 25.12 -20.43 -0.89
N TYR A 137 25.00 -19.43 -0.01
CA TYR A 137 24.31 -19.53 1.26
C TYR A 137 22.80 -19.28 1.14
N THR A 138 22.00 -19.99 1.94
CA THR A 138 20.54 -19.76 2.02
C THR A 138 20.23 -18.89 3.23
N TYR A 139 19.70 -17.69 2.99
CA TYR A 139 19.32 -16.76 4.06
C TYR A 139 18.25 -17.37 4.98
N ARG A 140 18.54 -17.34 6.29
CA ARG A 140 17.59 -17.70 7.35
C ARG A 140 17.54 -16.54 8.33
N PRO A 141 16.38 -15.87 8.49
CA PRO A 141 16.29 -14.72 9.37
C PRO A 141 16.49 -15.14 10.82
N SER A 142 17.37 -14.43 11.52
CA SER A 142 17.60 -14.51 12.95
C SER A 142 16.48 -13.82 13.72
N SER A 143 16.24 -14.26 14.96
CA SER A 143 15.27 -13.65 15.86
C SER A 143 15.52 -12.15 16.08
N ILE A 144 16.79 -11.72 16.02
CA ILE A 144 17.19 -10.32 16.17
C ILE A 144 16.71 -9.47 14.99
N GLU A 145 16.75 -10.01 13.76
CA GLU A 145 16.27 -9.30 12.57
C GLU A 145 14.76 -9.07 12.65
N TRP A 146 14.00 -10.05 13.15
CA TRP A 146 12.56 -9.89 13.39
C TRP A 146 12.25 -8.83 14.45
N ILE A 147 13.04 -8.76 15.53
CA ILE A 147 12.90 -7.73 16.55
C ILE A 147 13.20 -6.34 15.97
N LEU A 148 14.23 -6.22 15.13
CA LEU A 148 14.55 -4.96 14.46
C LEU A 148 13.41 -4.50 13.56
N VAL A 149 12.85 -5.40 12.74
CA VAL A 149 11.68 -5.09 11.90
C VAL A 149 10.51 -4.64 12.78
N GLY A 150 10.17 -5.37 13.84
CA GLY A 150 9.12 -4.97 14.79
C GLY A 150 9.40 -3.62 15.46
N GLY A 151 10.65 -3.36 15.82
CA GLY A 151 11.11 -2.10 16.40
C GLY A 151 10.91 -0.91 15.45
N THR A 152 11.16 -1.08 14.15
CA THR A 152 10.89 -0.01 13.16
C THR A 152 9.40 0.32 13.06
N PHE A 153 8.52 -0.69 13.05
CA PHE A 153 7.06 -0.46 13.05
C PHE A 153 6.59 0.22 14.34
N ALA A 154 7.12 -0.19 15.50
CA ALA A 154 6.83 0.44 16.78
C ALA A 154 7.29 1.90 16.81
N MET A 155 8.51 2.19 16.32
CA MET A 155 9.07 3.53 16.27
C MET A 155 8.25 4.46 15.36
N VAL A 156 7.89 4.00 14.15
CA VAL A 156 7.05 4.78 13.23
C VAL A 156 5.67 5.03 13.84
N SER A 157 5.06 4.02 14.46
CA SER A 157 3.75 4.16 15.11
C SER A 157 3.81 5.14 16.28
N LEU A 158 4.86 5.07 17.11
CA LEU A 158 5.08 6.00 18.21
C LEU A 158 5.20 7.44 17.72
N LEU A 159 6.02 7.68 16.69
CA LEU A 159 6.20 9.01 16.09
C LEU A 159 4.89 9.52 15.47
N MET A 160 4.14 8.66 14.79
CA MET A 160 2.82 9.02 14.24
C MET A 160 1.83 9.43 15.34
N LEU A 161 1.78 8.69 16.46
CA LEU A 161 0.93 9.03 17.60
C LEU A 161 1.36 10.32 18.31
N LEU A 162 2.67 10.56 18.38
CA LEU A 162 3.21 11.81 18.94
C LEU A 162 2.81 13.01 18.08
N ILE A 163 2.98 12.92 16.76
CA ILE A 163 2.56 13.98 15.83
C ILE A 163 1.03 14.18 15.90
N ALA A 164 0.27 13.08 15.94
CA ALA A 164 -1.19 13.10 16.09
C ALA A 164 -1.67 13.82 17.36
N ARG A 165 -0.84 13.87 18.41
CA ARG A 165 -1.13 14.58 19.66
C ARG A 165 -0.69 16.05 19.63
N VAL A 166 0.42 16.35 18.97
CA VAL A 166 1.01 17.71 18.95
C VAL A 166 0.36 18.60 17.88
N VAL A 167 0.01 18.03 16.72
CA VAL A 167 -0.51 18.77 15.56
C VAL A 167 -1.96 18.33 15.29
N PRO A 168 -2.89 19.26 14.99
CA PRO A 168 -4.22 18.89 14.56
C PRO A 168 -4.16 18.09 13.26
N LEU A 169 -4.65 16.85 13.31
CA LEU A 169 -4.65 15.91 12.18
C LEU A 169 -5.52 16.34 11.00
N ILE A 170 -6.52 17.19 11.25
CA ILE A 170 -7.38 17.74 10.21
C ILE A 170 -7.11 19.25 10.13
N PRO A 171 -6.72 19.78 8.97
CA PRO A 171 -6.57 21.22 8.78
C PRO A 171 -7.94 21.89 8.88
N LEU A 172 -8.14 22.69 9.93
CA LEU A 172 -9.38 23.41 10.17
C LEU A 172 -9.67 24.47 9.10
N TYR A 173 -8.61 25.03 8.50
CA TYR A 173 -8.70 26.01 7.43
C TYR A 173 -9.36 25.41 6.18
N ASP A 174 -8.89 24.25 5.71
CA ASP A 174 -9.46 23.58 4.53
C ASP A 174 -10.91 23.18 4.73
N ILE A 175 -11.31 22.79 5.95
CA ILE A 175 -12.73 22.49 6.26
C ILE A 175 -13.57 23.76 6.14
N LYS A 176 -13.10 24.87 6.70
CA LYS A 176 -13.83 26.16 6.65
C LYS A 176 -13.97 26.65 5.21
N GLU A 177 -12.91 26.56 4.42
CA GLU A 177 -12.93 26.90 3.00
C GLU A 177 -13.88 25.98 2.21
N ALA A 178 -13.84 24.67 2.47
CA ALA A 178 -14.76 23.71 1.84
C ALA A 178 -16.23 23.95 2.21
N GLU A 179 -16.51 24.48 3.40
CA GLU A 179 -17.85 24.87 3.83
C GLU A 179 -18.32 26.16 3.15
N ILE A 180 -17.46 27.18 3.04
CA ILE A 180 -17.73 28.42 2.28
C ILE A 180 -18.02 28.12 0.80
N LEU A 181 -17.29 27.17 0.21
CA LEU A 181 -17.49 26.74 -1.18
C LEU A 181 -18.75 25.91 -1.41
N ARG A 182 -19.49 25.49 -0.35
CA ARG A 182 -20.76 24.80 -0.55
C ARG A 182 -21.81 25.76 -1.07
N THR A 183 -22.06 25.69 -2.37
CA THR A 183 -23.05 26.53 -3.07
C THR A 183 -24.48 26.27 -2.63
N GLU A 184 -24.83 25.06 -2.16
CA GLU A 184 -26.19 24.69 -1.76
C GLU A 184 -26.23 23.95 -0.41
N ILE A 185 -27.12 24.38 0.47
CA ILE A 185 -27.46 23.68 1.72
C ILE A 185 -28.85 23.10 1.56
N LYS A 186 -29.01 21.81 1.91
CA LYS A 186 -30.31 21.13 1.87
C LYS A 186 -31.04 21.35 3.19
N ILE A 187 -32.09 22.17 3.19
CA ILE A 187 -32.97 22.43 4.33
C ILE A 187 -34.25 21.62 4.13
N GLY A 188 -34.36 20.51 4.86
CA GLY A 188 -35.47 19.56 4.68
C GLY A 188 -35.46 18.90 3.30
N ARG A 189 -36.43 19.25 2.45
CA ARG A 189 -36.55 18.73 1.07
C ARG A 189 -36.01 19.70 0.00
N VAL A 190 -35.69 20.94 0.35
CA VAL A 190 -35.33 22.01 -0.60
C VAL A 190 -33.82 22.30 -0.51
N SER A 191 -33.14 22.42 -1.65
CA SER A 191 -31.79 22.98 -1.71
C SER A 191 -31.89 24.50 -1.81
N VAL A 192 -31.21 25.21 -0.91
CA VAL A 192 -31.18 26.67 -0.83
C VAL A 192 -29.74 27.11 -1.07
N PRO A 193 -29.48 28.15 -1.88
CA PRO A 193 -28.13 28.66 -2.08
C PRO A 193 -27.57 29.17 -0.74
N ALA A 194 -26.39 28.68 -0.37
CA ALA A 194 -25.73 29.10 0.85
C ALA A 194 -25.07 30.46 0.63
N THR A 195 -25.46 31.47 1.40
CA THR A 195 -24.69 32.71 1.51
C THR A 195 -24.09 32.74 2.89
N PHE A 196 -22.81 32.35 2.99
CA PHE A 196 -22.05 32.52 4.23
C PHE A 196 -21.59 33.97 4.32
N ARG A 197 -22.00 34.66 5.38
CA ARG A 197 -21.53 36.00 5.73
C ARG A 197 -20.53 35.81 6.86
N GLU A 198 -19.27 36.19 6.64
CA GLU A 198 -18.27 36.18 7.71
C GLU A 198 -18.64 37.28 8.71
N ASP A 199 -19.02 36.87 9.92
CA ASP A 199 -19.04 37.72 11.11
C ASP A 199 -17.83 37.36 12.00
#